data_AF-A0A832K6T2-F1
#
_entry.id   AF-A0A832K6T2-F1
#
_cell.length_a   1.000
_cell.length_b   1.000
_cell.length_c   1.000
_cell.angle_alpha   90.00
_cell.angle_beta   90.00
_cell.angle_gamma   90.00
#
_symmetry.space_group_name_H-M   'P 1'
#
loop_
_entity.id
_entity.type
_entity.pdbx_description
1 polymer ?
#
loop_
_entity_poly.entity_id
_entity_poly.type
_entity_poly.pdbx_seq_one_letter_code
_entity_poly.pdbx_strand_id
1 'polypeptide(L)'
;NAAAAVRAVVEAQALSMRIHSGWIGERPTALLVTGGASENDAILQVFADVFQARLRRLAVADSAALGAAMRAAHAAGGMAWEALFERFAVPEPGAIEPNPQAAAVYDQMAQQYLARLEDVRS
;
A
#
# COMPACT_ATOMS: atom_id res chain seq x y z
N ASN A 1 -3.93 -25.65 -7.28
CA ASN A 1 -2.49 -25.31 -7.10
C ASN A 1 -2.39 -24.35 -5.91
N ALA A 2 -1.66 -24.72 -4.85
CA ALA A 2 -1.58 -23.94 -3.61
C ALA A 2 -0.95 -22.54 -3.80
N ALA A 3 0.05 -22.41 -4.66
CA ALA A 3 0.70 -21.12 -4.92
C ALA A 3 -0.27 -20.11 -5.58
N ALA A 4 -1.10 -20.58 -6.51
CA ALA A 4 -2.13 -19.76 -7.14
C ALA A 4 -3.20 -19.30 -6.14
N ALA A 5 -3.58 -20.18 -5.19
CA ALA A 5 -4.54 -19.83 -4.15
C ALA A 5 -3.97 -18.78 -3.18
N VAL A 6 -2.70 -18.92 -2.76
CA VAL A 6 -2.02 -17.91 -1.92
C VAL A 6 -1.98 -16.55 -2.64
N ARG A 7 -1.58 -16.54 -3.92
CA ARG A 7 -1.57 -15.32 -4.71
C ARG A 7 -2.96 -14.68 -4.83
N ALA A 8 -4.00 -15.48 -5.09
CA ALA A 8 -5.37 -14.99 -5.19
C ALA A 8 -5.87 -14.32 -3.89
N VAL A 9 -5.45 -14.84 -2.72
CA VAL A 9 -5.77 -14.20 -1.42
C VAL A 9 -5.10 -12.82 -1.31
N VAL A 10 -3.83 -12.71 -1.69
CA VAL A 10 -3.09 -11.43 -1.67
C VAL A 10 -3.70 -10.43 -2.65
N GLU A 11 -4.04 -10.88 -3.86
CA GLU A 11 -4.71 -10.05 -4.88
C GLU A 11 -6.06 -9.55 -4.38
N ALA A 12 -6.87 -10.42 -3.75
CA ALA A 12 -8.16 -10.03 -3.18
C ALA A 12 -8.02 -8.99 -2.05
N GLN A 13 -7.01 -9.13 -1.18
CA GLN A 13 -6.72 -8.14 -0.15
C GLN A 13 -6.32 -6.78 -0.75
N ALA A 14 -5.40 -6.78 -1.72
CA ALA A 14 -4.95 -5.57 -2.39
C ALA A 14 -6.10 -4.88 -3.17
N LEU A 15 -6.93 -5.65 -3.88
CA LEU A 15 -8.10 -5.14 -4.60
C LEU A 15 -9.12 -4.52 -3.65
N SER A 16 -9.41 -5.20 -2.54
CA SER A 16 -10.28 -4.68 -1.49
C SER A 16 -9.75 -3.35 -0.95
N MET A 17 -8.46 -3.27 -0.62
CA MET A 17 -7.86 -2.02 -0.15
C MET A 17 -7.96 -0.90 -1.20
N ARG A 18 -7.69 -1.19 -2.47
CA ARG A 18 -7.79 -0.23 -3.58
C ARG A 18 -9.21 0.31 -3.77
N ILE A 19 -10.21 -0.56 -3.67
CA ILE A 19 -11.63 -0.18 -3.78
C ILE A 19 -12.03 0.71 -2.61
N HIS A 20 -11.72 0.28 -1.38
CA HIS A 20 -12.12 0.98 -0.17
C HIS A 20 -11.27 2.23 0.12
N SER A 21 -10.17 2.47 -0.59
CA SER A 21 -9.43 3.74 -0.54
C SER A 21 -9.91 4.75 -1.60
N GLY A 22 -10.79 4.34 -2.52
CA GLY A 22 -11.25 5.20 -3.62
C GLY A 22 -11.95 6.50 -3.18
N TRP A 23 -12.53 6.53 -1.97
CA TRP A 23 -13.15 7.75 -1.41
C TRP A 23 -12.17 8.88 -1.12
N ILE A 24 -10.86 8.59 -1.03
CA ILE A 24 -9.81 9.60 -0.86
C ILE A 24 -9.71 10.50 -2.11
N GLY A 25 -10.16 10.01 -3.28
CA GLY A 25 -10.31 10.78 -4.51
C GLY A 25 -9.09 10.78 -5.43
N GLU A 26 -7.88 10.72 -4.88
CA GLU A 26 -6.64 10.63 -5.67
C GLU A 26 -6.07 9.20 -5.69
N ARG A 27 -5.66 8.74 -6.87
CA ARG A 27 -4.93 7.48 -6.98
C ARG A 27 -3.49 7.69 -6.51
N PRO A 28 -2.99 6.91 -5.53
CA PRO A 28 -1.63 7.05 -5.07
C PRO A 28 -0.65 6.73 -6.19
N THR A 29 0.38 7.55 -6.36
CA THR A 29 1.51 7.28 -7.27
C THR A 29 2.61 6.48 -6.58
N ALA A 30 2.65 6.52 -5.24
CA ALA A 30 3.53 5.74 -4.41
C ALA A 30 2.83 5.26 -3.14
N LEU A 31 3.23 4.08 -2.66
CA LEU A 31 2.80 3.50 -1.40
C LEU A 31 4.03 3.23 -0.52
N LEU A 32 3.94 3.68 0.73
CA LEU A 32 4.92 3.35 1.76
C LEU A 32 4.40 2.17 2.57
N VAL A 33 5.14 1.07 2.57
CA VAL A 33 4.78 -0.14 3.32
C VAL A 33 5.63 -0.28 4.57
N THR A 34 4.99 -0.78 5.63
CA THR A 34 5.56 -0.96 6.97
C THR A 34 5.15 -2.32 7.53
N GLY A 35 5.92 -2.85 8.48
CA GLY A 35 5.62 -4.11 9.17
C GLY A 35 6.06 -5.37 8.41
N GLY A 36 6.12 -6.53 9.08
CA GLY A 36 6.82 -7.72 8.57
C GLY A 36 6.34 -8.31 7.23
N ALA A 37 5.12 -7.99 6.77
CA ALA A 37 4.66 -8.39 5.43
C ALA A 37 5.40 -7.65 4.31
N SER A 38 6.07 -6.53 4.61
CA SER A 38 6.87 -5.81 3.63
C SER A 38 8.13 -6.56 3.21
N GLU A 39 8.57 -7.58 3.94
CA GLU A 39 9.79 -8.35 3.61
C GLU A 39 9.66 -9.20 2.34
N ASN A 40 8.44 -9.49 1.88
CA ASN A 40 8.21 -10.37 0.74
C ASN A 40 7.98 -9.58 -0.56
N ASP A 41 9.00 -9.54 -1.42
CA ASP A 41 8.97 -8.86 -2.73
C ASP A 41 7.80 -9.31 -3.61
N ALA A 42 7.43 -10.60 -3.60
CA ALA A 42 6.35 -11.10 -4.43
C ALA A 42 4.97 -10.59 -3.96
N ILE A 43 4.78 -10.45 -2.64
CA ILE A 43 3.58 -9.82 -2.09
C ILE A 43 3.56 -8.34 -2.49
N LEU A 44 4.68 -7.63 -2.30
CA LEU A 44 4.76 -6.22 -2.65
C LEU A 44 4.56 -5.96 -4.15
N GLN A 45 5.03 -6.85 -5.03
CA GLN A 45 4.77 -6.74 -6.47
C GLN A 45 3.26 -6.82 -6.78
N VAL A 46 2.51 -7.70 -6.11
CA VAL A 46 1.04 -7.76 -6.28
C VAL A 46 0.42 -6.43 -5.88
N PHE A 47 0.84 -5.81 -4.77
CA PHE A 47 0.36 -4.50 -4.38
C PHE A 47 0.74 -3.42 -5.42
N ALA A 48 1.95 -3.46 -5.96
CA ALA A 48 2.40 -2.51 -6.98
C ALA A 48 1.50 -2.58 -8.20
N ASP A 49 1.28 -3.79 -8.71
CA ASP A 49 0.50 -4.01 -9.91
C ASP A 49 -0.99 -3.72 -9.70
N VAL A 50 -1.56 -4.04 -8.53
CA VAL A 50 -2.99 -3.77 -8.24
C VAL A 50 -3.25 -2.27 -8.13
N PHE A 51 -2.40 -1.54 -7.40
CA PHE A 51 -2.55 -0.10 -7.21
C PHE A 51 -2.01 0.72 -8.38
N GLN A 52 -1.21 0.10 -9.26
CA GLN A 52 -0.43 0.78 -10.29
C GLN A 52 0.41 1.93 -9.70
N ALA A 53 1.05 1.66 -8.56
CA ALA A 53 1.79 2.61 -7.76
C ALA A 53 3.14 2.04 -7.35
N ARG A 54 4.16 2.91 -7.26
CA ARG A 54 5.49 2.50 -6.79
C ARG A 54 5.43 2.11 -5.30
N LEU A 55 6.00 0.97 -4.93
CA LEU A 55 6.17 0.61 -3.52
C LEU A 55 7.56 0.92 -3.00
N ARG A 56 7.62 1.48 -1.79
CA ARG A 56 8.85 1.64 -1.02
C ARG A 56 8.64 1.17 0.41
N ARG A 57 9.66 0.56 0.99
CA ARG A 57 9.65 0.13 2.39
C ARG A 57 10.09 1.28 3.28
N LEU A 58 9.38 1.50 4.39
CA LEU A 58 9.90 2.38 5.43
C LEU A 58 10.91 1.62 6.28
N ALA A 59 12.07 2.24 6.55
CA ALA A 59 13.12 1.64 7.36
C ALA A 59 12.69 1.41 8.83
N VAL A 60 11.60 2.06 9.27
CA VAL A 60 11.05 1.93 10.61
C VAL A 60 9.88 0.95 10.58
N ALA A 61 10.05 -0.19 11.26
CA ALA A 61 9.04 -1.26 11.30
C ALA A 61 7.75 -0.85 12.04
N ASP A 62 7.85 0.00 13.07
CA ASP A 62 6.71 0.51 13.83
C ASP A 62 6.35 1.94 13.43
N SER A 63 5.47 2.04 12.44
CA SER A 63 4.97 3.32 11.92
C SER A 63 4.08 4.07 12.90
N ALA A 64 3.41 3.37 13.84
CA ALA A 64 2.57 3.99 14.85
C ALA A 64 3.42 4.73 15.89
N ALA A 65 4.47 4.08 16.39
CA ALA A 65 5.44 4.69 17.29
C ALA A 65 6.15 5.87 16.62
N LEU A 66 6.56 5.72 15.36
CA LEU A 66 7.14 6.79 14.55
C LEU A 66 6.21 8.01 14.46
N GLY A 67 4.94 7.79 14.09
CA GLY A 67 3.96 8.85 13.98
C GLY A 67 3.67 9.55 15.32
N ALA A 68 3.67 8.81 16.43
CA ALA A 68 3.54 9.37 17.77
C ALA A 68 4.73 10.27 18.12
N ALA A 69 5.96 9.82 17.85
CA ALA A 69 7.17 10.60 18.06
C ALA A 69 7.20 11.87 17.21
N MET A 70 6.81 11.79 15.94
CA MET A 70 6.70 12.97 15.06
C MET A 70 5.67 13.97 15.57
N ARG A 71 4.48 13.51 16.01
CA ARG A 71 3.47 14.39 16.60
C ARG A 71 3.99 15.11 17.84
N ALA A 72 4.69 14.39 18.73
CA ALA A 72 5.29 14.98 19.93
C ALA A 72 6.39 16.00 19.57
N ALA A 73 7.25 15.67 18.61
CA ALA A 73 8.31 16.54 18.11
C ALA A 73 7.76 17.83 17.47
N HIS A 74 6.68 17.73 16.69
CA HIS A 74 5.98 18.88 16.12
C HIS A 74 5.38 19.76 17.22
N ALA A 75 4.64 19.16 18.17
CA ALA A 75 3.92 19.89 19.21
C ALA A 75 4.84 20.54 20.26
N ALA A 76 5.89 19.83 20.70
CA ALA A 76 6.78 20.30 21.77
C ALA A 76 8.01 21.05 21.23
N GLY A 77 8.50 20.68 20.04
CA GLY A 77 9.72 21.23 19.46
C GLY A 77 9.50 22.26 18.36
N GLY A 78 8.25 22.48 17.93
CA GLY A 78 7.92 23.42 16.84
C GLY A 78 8.51 23.02 15.48
N MET A 79 8.94 21.77 15.31
CA MET A 79 9.53 21.29 14.06
C MET A 79 8.46 21.19 12.97
N ALA A 80 8.77 21.66 11.77
CA ALA A 80 7.90 21.52 10.61
C ALA A 80 7.71 20.05 10.23
N TRP A 81 6.54 19.71 9.68
CA TRP A 81 6.22 18.34 9.29
C TRP A 81 7.17 17.81 8.23
N GLU A 82 7.51 18.65 7.26
CA GLU A 82 8.40 18.33 6.15
C GLU A 82 9.77 17.86 6.68
N ALA A 83 10.34 18.61 7.62
CA ALA A 83 11.61 18.27 8.25
C ALA A 83 11.54 16.96 9.06
N LEU A 84 10.40 16.69 9.70
CA LEU A 84 10.19 15.44 10.44
C LEU A 84 10.09 14.24 9.47
N PHE A 85 9.32 14.38 8.39
CA PHE A 85 9.18 13.34 7.37
C PHE A 85 10.51 13.03 6.68
N GLU A 86 11.24 14.05 6.25
CA GLU A 86 12.57 13.90 5.63
C GLU A 86 13.57 13.19 6.54
N ARG A 87 13.47 13.41 7.85
CA ARG A 87 14.43 12.86 8.80
C ARG A 87 14.08 11.45 9.27
N PHE A 88 12.79 11.16 9.44
CA PHE A 88 12.35 9.98 10.18
C PHE A 88 11.48 9.02 9.38
N ALA A 89 10.89 9.45 8.24
CA ALA A 89 10.14 8.58 7.33
C ALA A 89 10.92 8.33 6.02
N VAL A 90 12.24 8.18 6.11
CA VAL A 90 13.09 7.84 4.97
C VAL A 90 12.82 6.40 4.56
N PRO A 91 12.38 6.14 3.31
CA PRO A 91 12.20 4.78 2.86
C PRO A 91 13.55 4.16 2.51
N GLU A 92 13.66 2.83 2.67
CA GLU A 92 14.84 2.07 2.32
C GLU A 92 15.26 2.26 0.85
N PRO A 93 16.54 2.01 0.52
CA PRO A 93 16.99 1.98 -0.86
C PRO A 93 16.21 0.94 -1.68
N GLY A 94 15.87 1.31 -2.91
CA GLY A 94 15.08 0.46 -3.80
C GLY A 94 13.60 0.81 -3.83
N ALA A 95 12.94 0.31 -4.86
CA ALA A 95 11.51 0.44 -5.05
C ALA A 95 11.02 -0.73 -5.90
N ILE A 96 9.76 -1.12 -5.69
CA ILE A 96 9.08 -2.09 -6.54
C ILE A 96 8.17 -1.30 -7.47
N GLU A 97 8.47 -1.37 -8.76
CA GLU A 97 7.72 -0.67 -9.79
C GLU A 97 6.52 -1.51 -10.25
N PRO A 98 5.38 -0.89 -10.53
CA PRO A 98 4.22 -1.61 -11.03
C PRO A 98 4.49 -2.11 -12.44
N ASN A 99 3.95 -3.28 -12.78
CA ASN A 99 3.87 -3.75 -14.16
C ASN A 99 2.69 -3.07 -14.87
N PRO A 100 2.92 -2.20 -15.87
CA PRO A 100 1.85 -1.50 -16.58
C PRO A 100 0.95 -2.44 -17.39
N GLN A 101 1.49 -3.59 -17.81
CA GLN A 101 0.73 -4.59 -18.59
C GLN A 101 -0.33 -5.28 -17.73
N ALA A 102 -0.18 -5.28 -16.41
CA ALA A 102 -1.15 -5.86 -15.49
C ALA A 102 -2.31 -4.92 -15.16
N ALA A 103 -2.23 -3.64 -15.52
CA ALA A 103 -3.22 -2.62 -15.16
C ALA A 103 -4.63 -3.02 -15.60
N ALA A 104 -4.80 -3.38 -16.88
CA ALA A 104 -6.09 -3.75 -17.44
C ALA A 104 -6.70 -4.99 -16.75
N VAL A 105 -5.85 -5.96 -16.39
CA VAL A 105 -6.28 -7.18 -15.70
C VAL A 105 -6.81 -6.85 -14.31
N TYR A 106 -6.06 -6.08 -13.52
CA TYR A 106 -6.50 -5.73 -12.17
C TYR A 106 -7.68 -4.75 -12.15
N ASP A 107 -7.81 -3.89 -13.16
CA ASP A 107 -8.98 -3.03 -13.33
C ASP A 107 -10.25 -3.87 -13.59
N GLN A 108 -10.16 -4.88 -14.46
CA GLN A 108 -11.25 -5.82 -14.70
C GLN A 108 -11.58 -6.65 -13.45
N MET A 109 -10.56 -7.13 -12.74
CA MET A 109 -10.75 -7.88 -11.49
C MET A 109 -11.42 -7.03 -10.41
N ALA A 110 -11.08 -5.74 -10.29
CA ALA A 110 -11.72 -4.84 -9.34
C ALA A 110 -13.23 -4.67 -9.62
N GLN A 111 -13.62 -4.54 -10.89
CA GLN A 111 -15.02 -4.48 -11.29
C GLN A 111 -15.78 -5.77 -10.94
N GLN A 112 -15.19 -6.93 -11.23
CA GLN A 112 -15.78 -8.22 -10.89
C GLN A 112 -15.91 -8.41 -9.38
N TYR A 113 -14.90 -7.98 -8.62
CA TYR A 113 -14.90 -8.04 -7.16
C TYR A 113 -16.02 -7.19 -6.56
N LEU A 114 -16.21 -5.96 -7.05
CA LEU A 114 -17.32 -5.08 -6.64
C LEU A 114 -18.68 -5.72 -6.88
N ALA A 115 -18.92 -6.24 -8.09
CA ALA A 115 -20.19 -6.90 -8.42
C ALA A 115 -20.49 -8.07 -7.46
N ARG A 116 -19.47 -8.86 -7.10
CA ARG A 116 -19.61 -9.97 -6.14
C ARG A 116 -19.90 -9.50 -4.71
N LEU A 117 -19.34 -8.37 -4.28
CA LEU A 117 -19.63 -7.79 -2.97
C LEU A 117 -21.08 -7.30 -2.87
N GLU A 118 -21.63 -6.79 -3.96
CA GLU A 118 -23.03 -6.35 -4.05
C GLU A 118 -23.98 -7.56 -3.95
N ASP A 119 -23.70 -8.64 -4.69
CA ASP A 119 -24.49 -9.89 -4.66
C ASP A 119 -24.53 -10.54 -3.26
N VAL A 120 -23.46 -10.43 -2.47
CA VAL A 120 -23.42 -11.00 -1.10
C VAL A 120 -24.15 -10.13 -0.08
N ARG A 121 -24.35 -8.84 -0.39
CA ARG A 121 -25.06 -7.88 0.47
C ARG A 121 -26.56 -7.85 0.23
N SER A 122 -27.05 -8.43 -0.87
CA SER A 122 -28.47 -8.59 -1.20
C SER A 122 -29.05 -9.88 -0.63
#